data_AF-A0A8A2VKF6-F1
#
_entry.id   AF-A0A8A2VKF6-F1
#
_cell.length_a   1.000
_cell.length_b   1.000
_cell.length_c   1.000
_cell.angle_alpha   90.00
_cell.angle_beta   90.00
_cell.angle_gamma   90.00
#
_symmetry.space_group_name_H-M   'P 1'
#
loop_
_entity.id
_entity.type
_entity.pdbx_description
1 polymer ?
#
loop_
_entity_poly.entity_id
_entity_poly.type
_entity_poly.pdbx_seq_one_letter_code
_entity_poly.pdbx_strand_id
1 'polypeptide(L)'
;MSSAPAATGAASVVGSELAGATTLLPGMAAVAGIDPSDLLAWVAIGAFLAALLLAYQGYLEAARYLGTGAWITFGLFWLTMVPYYYGEAQSPLKTVLGLLALPLCLYTGYLLWEGRDSLLVLTKAVACMGLIYLPVETMPFVKTWLIETTAAQTHFGMELLGYSPGLEVGSNGYQSKFAFDPQETVTGRTTYIVLACTGIGSMAIFGGLVAAVKAPLKRKVTAFGLAVGVIWFLNLVRNVFIGLASPWGWFQQDWLVSFMTTYMGAEANRVSYLVAHNYIAQTLSIVALIGITYLVVRILPEVLVPLEEALFVVTGNEYDLFEALGAEEMQARADGGPDAADRDR
;
A
#
# COMPACT_ATOMS: atom_id res chain seq x y z
N MET A 1 -41.66 -36.61 6.84
CA MET A 1 -41.86 -35.22 6.38
C MET A 1 -40.73 -34.40 7.00
N SER A 2 -39.58 -34.42 6.34
CA SER A 2 -39.04 -33.36 5.47
C SER A 2 -38.29 -32.30 6.27
N SER A 3 -36.98 -32.50 6.35
CA SER A 3 -35.94 -31.53 6.61
C SER A 3 -35.97 -30.37 5.61
N ALA A 4 -35.75 -29.15 6.09
CA ALA A 4 -35.30 -28.01 5.28
C ALA A 4 -34.17 -27.28 6.05
N PRO A 5 -33.04 -26.95 5.40
CA PRO A 5 -31.86 -26.41 6.05
C PRO A 5 -31.95 -24.89 6.21
N ALA A 6 -31.48 -24.37 7.34
CA ALA A 6 -31.31 -22.93 7.55
C ALA A 6 -30.14 -22.43 6.70
N ALA A 7 -30.45 -21.52 5.78
CA ALA A 7 -29.53 -20.92 4.84
C ALA A 7 -28.44 -20.10 5.55
N THR A 8 -27.19 -20.38 5.18
CA THR A 8 -25.98 -19.61 5.50
C THR A 8 -26.00 -18.28 4.75
N GLY A 9 -26.32 -17.19 5.45
CA GLY A 9 -26.08 -15.83 4.98
C GLY A 9 -24.63 -15.43 5.20
N ALA A 10 -23.79 -15.62 4.17
CA ALA A 10 -22.45 -15.04 4.14
C ALA A 10 -22.57 -13.53 3.88
N ALA A 11 -22.50 -12.73 4.94
CA ALA A 11 -22.41 -11.28 4.85
C ALA A 11 -20.94 -10.87 4.72
N SER A 12 -20.58 -10.24 3.60
CA SER A 12 -19.30 -9.59 3.38
C SER A 12 -19.24 -8.31 4.21
N VAL A 13 -18.53 -8.31 5.34
CA VAL A 13 -18.37 -7.12 6.18
C VAL A 13 -16.98 -6.54 5.99
N VAL A 14 -16.85 -5.77 4.91
CA VAL A 14 -15.96 -4.61 4.81
C VAL A 14 -16.77 -3.58 4.03
N GLY A 15 -17.19 -2.48 4.68
CA GLY A 15 -17.73 -1.30 4.00
C GLY A 15 -19.18 -0.88 4.27
N SER A 16 -19.97 -1.56 5.12
CA SER A 16 -21.42 -1.26 5.19
C SER A 16 -21.94 -0.33 6.30
N GLU A 17 -21.14 0.20 7.23
CA GLU A 17 -21.68 1.12 8.23
C GLU A 17 -20.84 2.40 8.41
N LEU A 18 -20.96 3.32 7.44
CA LEU A 18 -21.24 4.76 7.63
C LEU A 18 -21.01 5.57 6.33
N ALA A 19 -21.75 5.26 5.26
CA ALA A 19 -22.01 6.25 4.20
C ALA A 19 -23.34 6.97 4.49
N GLY A 20 -23.42 7.58 5.67
CA GLY A 20 -24.53 8.45 6.05
C GLY A 20 -24.34 9.84 5.45
N ALA A 21 -25.08 10.10 4.37
CA ALA A 21 -25.40 11.43 3.81
C ALA A 21 -24.27 12.20 3.10
N THR A 22 -24.03 11.87 1.83
CA THR A 22 -23.93 12.91 0.79
C THR A 22 -24.48 12.36 -0.52
N THR A 23 -25.76 12.61 -0.78
CA THR A 23 -26.41 12.34 -2.06
C THR A 23 -25.86 13.28 -3.12
N LEU A 24 -24.93 12.81 -3.95
CA LEU A 24 -24.67 13.39 -5.27
C LEU A 24 -24.57 12.25 -6.29
N LEU A 25 -25.58 12.22 -7.19
CA LEU A 25 -25.75 11.39 -8.39
C LEU A 25 -26.20 9.92 -8.16
N PRO A 26 -27.53 9.66 -8.08
CA PRO A 26 -28.06 8.32 -8.27
C PRO A 26 -28.12 8.03 -9.78
N GLY A 27 -27.34 7.07 -10.29
CA GLY A 27 -27.57 6.66 -11.69
C GLY A 27 -26.58 5.77 -12.41
N MET A 28 -25.39 5.45 -11.88
CA MET A 28 -24.44 4.59 -12.63
C MET A 28 -23.81 3.44 -11.83
N ALA A 29 -23.96 3.42 -10.49
CA ALA A 29 -23.29 2.44 -9.62
C ALA A 29 -24.01 1.07 -9.51
N ALA A 30 -25.20 0.91 -10.08
CA ALA A 30 -26.01 -0.31 -9.92
C ALA A 30 -25.70 -1.43 -10.94
N VAL A 31 -24.60 -1.36 -11.70
CA VAL A 31 -24.34 -2.32 -12.79
C VAL A 31 -23.47 -3.52 -12.41
N ALA A 32 -22.80 -3.58 -11.25
CA ALA A 32 -21.90 -4.72 -10.99
C ALA A 32 -21.63 -5.14 -9.53
N GLY A 33 -22.27 -4.54 -8.52
CA GLY A 33 -21.91 -4.85 -7.12
C GLY A 33 -20.47 -4.45 -6.75
N ILE A 34 -19.94 -3.42 -7.43
CA ILE A 34 -18.62 -2.82 -7.18
C ILE A 34 -18.82 -1.60 -6.30
N ASP A 35 -18.06 -1.49 -5.22
CA ASP A 35 -18.09 -0.32 -4.35
C ASP A 35 -17.72 0.96 -5.12
N PRO A 36 -18.35 2.12 -4.85
CA PRO A 36 -18.08 3.35 -5.60
C PRO A 36 -16.61 3.79 -5.57
N SER A 37 -15.88 3.53 -4.47
CA SER A 37 -14.45 3.78 -4.34
C SER A 37 -13.62 2.90 -5.28
N ASP A 38 -13.98 1.63 -5.40
CA ASP A 38 -13.29 0.65 -6.24
C ASP A 38 -13.49 0.98 -7.71
N LEU A 39 -14.71 1.38 -8.08
CA LEU A 39 -14.99 1.87 -9.43
C LEU A 39 -14.14 3.09 -9.76
N LEU A 40 -14.04 4.06 -8.83
CA LEU A 40 -13.23 5.26 -9.02
C LEU A 40 -11.75 4.94 -9.20
N ALA A 41 -11.22 3.97 -8.43
CA ALA A 41 -9.86 3.47 -8.59
C ALA A 41 -9.64 2.82 -9.97
N TRP A 42 -10.55 1.95 -10.42
CA TRP A 42 -10.47 1.33 -11.74
C TRP A 42 -10.55 2.35 -12.88
N VAL A 43 -11.41 3.36 -12.76
CA VAL A 43 -11.51 4.45 -13.75
C VAL A 43 -10.20 5.24 -13.80
N ALA A 44 -9.61 5.58 -12.65
CA ALA A 44 -8.33 6.29 -12.61
C ALA A 44 -7.21 5.47 -13.27
N ILE A 45 -7.07 4.19 -12.90
CA ILE A 45 -6.04 3.31 -13.48
C ILE A 45 -6.28 3.06 -14.98
N GLY A 46 -7.53 2.84 -15.40
CA GLY A 46 -7.90 2.71 -16.81
C GLY A 46 -7.55 3.97 -17.62
N ALA A 47 -7.82 5.15 -17.07
CA ALA A 47 -7.47 6.43 -17.70
C ALA A 47 -5.95 6.62 -17.81
N PHE A 48 -5.17 6.26 -16.78
CA PHE A 48 -3.70 6.29 -16.87
C PHE A 48 -3.18 5.35 -17.97
N LEU A 49 -3.71 4.13 -18.06
CA LEU A 49 -3.30 3.18 -19.11
C LEU A 49 -3.66 3.67 -20.51
N ALA A 50 -4.84 4.25 -20.67
CA ALA A 50 -5.25 4.84 -21.94
C ALA A 50 -4.38 6.05 -22.32
N ALA A 51 -4.01 6.90 -21.36
CA ALA A 51 -3.08 8.01 -21.59
C ALA A 51 -1.70 7.50 -22.05
N LEU A 52 -1.19 6.44 -21.43
CA LEU A 52 0.09 5.82 -21.80
C LEU A 52 0.03 5.17 -23.18
N LEU A 53 -1.10 4.56 -23.55
CA LEU A 53 -1.31 4.00 -24.88
C LEU A 53 -1.31 5.10 -25.96
N LEU A 54 -1.99 6.23 -25.70
CA LEU A 54 -1.98 7.38 -26.59
C LEU A 54 -0.55 7.94 -26.75
N ALA A 55 0.19 8.06 -25.65
CA ALA A 55 1.59 8.51 -25.69
C ALA A 55 2.45 7.56 -26.54
N TYR A 56 2.26 6.24 -26.39
CA TYR A 56 2.97 5.23 -27.18
C TYR A 56 2.64 5.30 -28.68
N GLN A 57 1.40 5.66 -29.03
CA GLN A 57 0.96 5.85 -30.42
C GLN A 57 1.40 7.20 -31.03
N GLY A 58 2.06 8.07 -30.25
CA GLY A 58 2.53 9.38 -30.69
C GLY A 58 1.53 10.53 -30.49
N TYR A 59 0.36 10.27 -29.90
CA TYR A 59 -0.65 11.28 -29.58
C TYR A 59 -0.35 11.95 -28.22
N LEU A 60 0.79 12.64 -28.13
CA LEU A 60 1.29 13.21 -26.87
C LEU A 60 0.33 14.23 -26.24
N GLU A 61 -0.27 15.11 -27.04
CA GLU A 61 -1.20 16.12 -26.51
C GLU A 61 -2.44 15.48 -25.87
N ALA A 62 -3.05 14.50 -26.56
CA ALA A 62 -4.19 13.77 -26.02
C ALA A 62 -3.81 12.93 -24.78
N ALA A 63 -2.60 12.36 -24.77
CA ALA A 63 -2.06 11.64 -23.62
C ALA A 63 -1.92 12.54 -22.39
N ARG A 64 -1.44 13.77 -22.57
CA ARG A 64 -1.34 14.76 -21.46
C ARG A 64 -2.72 15.07 -20.89
N TYR A 65 -3.68 15.45 -21.71
CA TYR A 65 -5.02 15.80 -21.23
C TYR A 65 -5.72 14.63 -20.52
N LEU A 66 -5.62 13.42 -21.08
CA LEU A 66 -6.19 12.23 -20.45
C LEU A 66 -5.44 11.87 -19.15
N GLY A 67 -4.11 12.00 -19.14
CA GLY A 67 -3.29 11.80 -17.95
C GLY A 67 -3.61 12.81 -16.84
N THR A 68 -3.83 14.08 -17.18
CA THR A 68 -4.30 15.11 -16.24
C THR A 68 -5.63 14.72 -15.62
N GLY A 69 -6.59 14.29 -16.45
CA GLY A 69 -7.87 13.77 -15.97
C GLY A 69 -7.71 12.59 -15.02
N ALA A 70 -6.84 11.63 -15.37
CA ALA A 70 -6.55 10.46 -14.55
C ALA A 70 -5.95 10.83 -13.18
N TRP A 71 -5.00 11.78 -13.14
CA TRP A 71 -4.45 12.30 -11.88
C TRP A 71 -5.53 12.95 -11.01
N ILE A 72 -6.40 13.79 -11.58
CA ILE A 72 -7.52 14.39 -10.85
C ILE A 72 -8.42 13.30 -10.24
N THR A 73 -8.82 12.31 -11.05
CA THR A 73 -9.64 11.18 -10.58
C THR A 73 -8.94 10.39 -9.47
N PHE A 74 -7.64 10.15 -9.60
CA PHE A 74 -6.85 9.45 -8.59
C PHE A 74 -6.75 10.24 -7.27
N GLY A 75 -6.58 11.55 -7.34
CA GLY A 75 -6.60 12.43 -6.16
C GLY A 75 -7.95 12.42 -5.46
N LEU A 76 -9.05 12.44 -6.22
CA LEU A 76 -10.41 12.33 -5.67
C LEU A 76 -10.64 10.97 -5.00
N PHE A 77 -10.14 9.87 -5.59
CA PHE A 77 -10.18 8.56 -4.95
C PHE A 77 -9.55 8.59 -3.56
N TRP A 78 -8.33 9.12 -3.42
CA TRP A 78 -7.69 9.19 -2.10
C TRP A 78 -8.43 10.08 -1.11
N LEU A 79 -9.06 11.16 -1.58
CA LEU A 79 -9.92 11.99 -0.73
C LEU A 79 -11.10 11.19 -0.15
N THR A 80 -11.72 10.30 -0.94
CA THR A 80 -12.82 9.44 -0.43
C THR A 80 -12.37 8.45 0.66
N MET A 81 -11.07 8.13 0.73
CA MET A 81 -10.51 7.23 1.75
C MET A 81 -10.17 7.93 3.07
N VAL A 82 -10.20 9.27 3.12
CA VAL A 82 -9.84 10.05 4.32
C VAL A 82 -10.75 9.74 5.53
N PRO A 83 -12.09 9.64 5.40
CA PRO A 83 -12.96 9.29 6.52
C PRO A 83 -12.62 7.94 7.15
N TYR A 84 -12.34 6.92 6.31
CA TYR A 84 -11.91 5.60 6.77
C TYR A 84 -10.60 5.68 7.58
N TYR A 85 -9.60 6.41 7.08
CA TYR A 85 -8.31 6.52 7.77
C TYR A 85 -8.39 7.28 9.09
N TYR A 86 -9.25 8.30 9.15
CA TYR A 86 -9.48 9.09 10.35
C TYR A 86 -10.29 8.34 11.41
N GLY A 87 -11.44 7.77 11.02
CA GLY A 87 -12.38 7.15 11.96
C GLY A 87 -12.03 5.72 12.33
N GLU A 88 -11.96 4.83 11.34
CA GLU A 88 -11.87 3.38 11.57
C GLU A 88 -10.43 2.94 11.85
N ALA A 89 -9.51 3.35 10.95
CA ALA A 89 -8.10 3.00 11.09
C ALA A 89 -7.39 3.82 12.17
N GLN A 90 -7.95 4.99 12.54
CA GLN A 90 -7.38 5.96 13.49
C GLN A 90 -5.88 6.18 13.26
N SER A 91 -5.47 6.34 11.99
CA SER A 91 -4.07 6.44 11.56
C SER A 91 -3.77 7.86 11.08
N PRO A 92 -3.19 8.73 11.94
CA PRO A 92 -2.94 10.14 11.61
C PRO A 92 -2.14 10.30 10.32
N LEU A 93 -1.09 9.48 10.14
CA LEU A 93 -0.24 9.54 8.96
C LEU A 93 -1.02 9.21 7.68
N LYS A 94 -1.89 8.19 7.67
CA LYS A 94 -2.68 7.84 6.47
C LYS A 94 -3.75 8.89 6.18
N THR A 95 -4.36 9.47 7.20
CA THR A 95 -5.30 10.58 7.05
C THR A 95 -4.63 11.78 6.38
N VAL A 96 -3.44 12.18 6.87
CA VAL A 96 -2.69 13.31 6.29
C VAL A 96 -2.27 13.00 4.85
N LEU A 97 -1.72 11.80 4.58
CA LEU A 97 -1.33 11.42 3.22
C LEU A 97 -2.53 11.35 2.26
N GLY A 98 -3.67 10.83 2.70
CA GLY A 98 -4.90 10.81 1.91
C GLY A 98 -5.43 12.21 1.58
N LEU A 99 -5.31 13.14 2.53
CA LEU A 99 -5.64 14.56 2.32
C LEU A 99 -4.68 15.25 1.35
N LEU A 100 -3.37 15.02 1.51
CA LEU A 100 -2.33 15.59 0.65
C LEU A 100 -2.34 14.99 -0.76
N ALA A 101 -2.87 13.78 -0.93
CA ALA A 101 -2.93 13.13 -2.24
C ALA A 101 -3.71 13.96 -3.27
N LEU A 102 -4.81 14.60 -2.88
CA LEU A 102 -5.59 15.43 -3.81
C LEU A 102 -4.76 16.62 -4.37
N PRO A 103 -4.24 17.57 -3.56
CA PRO A 103 -3.47 18.69 -4.09
C PRO A 103 -2.22 18.24 -4.85
N LEU A 104 -1.53 17.18 -4.41
CA LEU A 104 -0.38 16.64 -5.14
C LEU A 104 -0.78 16.09 -6.51
N CYS A 105 -1.88 15.33 -6.59
CA CYS A 105 -2.37 14.82 -7.86
C CYS A 105 -2.85 15.95 -8.79
N LEU A 106 -3.54 16.96 -8.26
CA LEU A 106 -3.94 18.14 -9.04
C LEU A 106 -2.71 18.87 -9.59
N TYR A 107 -1.66 19.04 -8.78
CA TYR A 107 -0.43 19.69 -9.22
C TYR A 107 0.32 18.87 -10.27
N THR A 108 0.43 17.55 -10.10
CA THR A 108 0.98 16.65 -11.14
C THR A 108 0.18 16.75 -12.43
N GLY A 109 -1.15 16.75 -12.35
CA GLY A 109 -2.02 16.92 -13.50
C GLY A 109 -1.84 18.26 -14.20
N TYR A 110 -1.65 19.34 -13.45
CA TYR A 110 -1.35 20.68 -13.96
C TYR A 110 0.00 20.74 -14.69
N LEU A 111 1.07 20.20 -14.08
CA LEU A 111 2.39 20.15 -14.71
C LEU A 111 2.39 19.32 -16.00
N LEU A 112 1.65 18.21 -16.01
CA LEU A 112 1.49 17.39 -17.21
C LEU A 112 0.70 18.15 -18.30
N TRP A 113 -0.32 18.92 -17.91
CA TRP A 113 -1.08 19.79 -18.82
C TRP A 113 -0.20 20.88 -19.44
N GLU A 114 0.70 21.50 -18.65
CA GLU A 114 1.66 22.50 -19.14
C GLU A 114 2.76 21.93 -20.04
N GLY A 115 2.87 20.61 -20.13
CA GLY A 115 3.74 19.93 -21.10
C GLY A 115 4.98 19.25 -20.51
N ARG A 116 5.03 19.01 -19.19
CA ARG A 116 6.10 18.22 -18.56
C ARG A 116 5.94 16.72 -18.86
N ASP A 117 6.40 16.30 -20.03
CA ASP A 117 6.27 14.91 -20.52
C ASP A 117 6.97 13.86 -19.66
N SER A 118 8.00 14.25 -18.89
CA SER A 118 8.71 13.34 -17.99
C SER A 118 7.79 12.73 -16.92
N LEU A 119 6.71 13.42 -16.53
CA LEU A 119 5.67 12.92 -15.62
C LEU A 119 4.89 11.73 -16.18
N LEU A 120 5.00 11.42 -17.47
CA LEU A 120 4.46 10.18 -18.03
C LEU A 120 5.17 8.93 -17.45
N VAL A 121 6.42 9.05 -17.00
CA VAL A 121 7.12 7.95 -16.30
C VAL A 121 6.49 7.71 -14.92
N LEU A 122 6.20 8.77 -14.17
CA LEU A 122 5.50 8.67 -12.89
C LEU A 122 4.07 8.14 -13.08
N THR A 123 3.38 8.61 -14.11
CA THR A 123 2.06 8.11 -14.53
C THR A 123 2.11 6.61 -14.82
N LYS A 124 3.14 6.14 -15.53
CA LYS A 124 3.36 4.72 -15.79
C LYS A 124 3.62 3.92 -14.51
N ALA A 125 4.37 4.46 -13.56
CA ALA A 125 4.61 3.79 -12.28
C ALA A 125 3.31 3.58 -11.49
N VAL A 126 2.46 4.60 -11.39
CA VAL A 126 1.15 4.51 -10.72
C VAL A 126 0.20 3.58 -11.46
N ALA A 127 0.16 3.62 -12.79
CA ALA A 127 -0.65 2.69 -13.59
C ALA A 127 -0.23 1.23 -13.36
N CYS A 128 1.08 0.94 -13.39
CA CYS A 128 1.60 -0.39 -13.12
C CYS A 128 1.37 -0.84 -11.67
N MET A 129 1.47 0.07 -10.70
CA MET A 129 1.09 -0.21 -9.31
C MET A 129 -0.38 -0.61 -9.22
N GLY A 130 -1.28 0.14 -9.85
CA GLY A 130 -2.72 -0.17 -9.90
C GLY A 130 -3.01 -1.52 -10.56
N LEU A 131 -2.29 -1.85 -11.64
CA LEU A 131 -2.39 -3.16 -12.30
C LEU A 131 -1.92 -4.34 -11.43
N ILE A 132 -1.08 -4.11 -10.42
CA ILE A 132 -0.68 -5.13 -9.46
C ILE A 132 -1.69 -5.21 -8.31
N TYR A 133 -2.08 -4.06 -7.76
CA TYR A 133 -2.90 -3.99 -6.55
C TYR A 133 -4.38 -4.34 -6.81
N LEU A 134 -5.00 -3.75 -7.83
CA LEU A 134 -6.45 -3.86 -8.03
C LEU A 134 -6.91 -5.29 -8.34
N PRO A 135 -6.20 -6.12 -9.15
CA PRO A 135 -6.59 -7.51 -9.31
C PRO A 135 -6.55 -8.31 -8.00
N VAL A 136 -5.59 -8.03 -7.12
CA VAL A 136 -5.53 -8.68 -5.79
C VAL A 136 -6.72 -8.23 -4.93
N GLU A 137 -7.10 -6.97 -5.03
CA GLU A 137 -8.22 -6.40 -4.28
C GLU A 137 -9.59 -6.83 -4.84
N THR A 138 -9.77 -7.08 -6.13
CA THR A 138 -11.09 -7.40 -6.68
C THR A 138 -11.32 -8.88 -6.95
N MET A 139 -10.27 -9.69 -7.10
CA MET A 139 -10.41 -11.14 -7.32
C MET A 139 -10.51 -11.88 -5.99
N PRO A 140 -11.67 -12.48 -5.63
CA PRO A 140 -11.85 -13.09 -4.32
C PRO A 140 -10.84 -14.18 -4.01
N PHE A 141 -10.51 -15.04 -4.99
CA PHE A 141 -9.57 -16.13 -4.78
C PHE A 141 -8.15 -15.63 -4.44
N VAL A 142 -7.69 -14.55 -5.09
CA VAL A 142 -6.36 -13.97 -4.84
C VAL A 142 -6.35 -13.30 -3.48
N LYS A 143 -7.40 -12.53 -3.18
CA LYS A 143 -7.58 -11.85 -1.89
C LYS A 143 -7.57 -12.86 -0.73
N THR A 144 -8.42 -13.89 -0.80
CA THR A 144 -8.50 -14.97 0.19
C THR A 144 -7.14 -15.63 0.37
N TRP A 145 -6.53 -16.08 -0.73
CA TRP A 145 -5.24 -16.77 -0.69
C TRP A 145 -4.18 -15.92 0.00
N LEU A 146 -4.08 -14.63 -0.34
CA LEU A 146 -3.05 -13.75 0.20
C LEU A 146 -3.27 -13.46 1.69
N ILE A 147 -4.53 -13.20 2.09
CA ILE A 147 -4.89 -12.94 3.49
C ILE A 147 -4.62 -14.18 4.36
N GLU A 148 -5.13 -15.34 3.96
CA GLU A 148 -5.05 -16.56 4.75
C GLU A 148 -3.61 -17.11 4.78
N THR A 149 -2.86 -17.02 3.68
CA THR A 149 -1.43 -17.38 3.67
C THR A 149 -0.63 -16.49 4.61
N THR A 150 -0.87 -15.17 4.57
CA THR A 150 -0.22 -14.22 5.49
C THR A 150 -0.59 -14.54 6.94
N ALA A 151 -1.85 -14.86 7.21
CA ALA A 151 -2.31 -15.21 8.54
C ALA A 151 -1.67 -16.51 9.06
N ALA A 152 -1.61 -17.56 8.24
CA ALA A 152 -0.97 -18.82 8.59
C ALA A 152 0.53 -18.64 8.89
N GLN A 153 1.25 -17.87 8.06
CA GLN A 153 2.67 -17.60 8.30
C GLN A 153 2.91 -16.71 9.52
N THR A 154 2.02 -15.75 9.77
CA THR A 154 2.06 -14.92 10.97
C THR A 154 1.81 -15.78 12.22
N HIS A 155 0.80 -16.66 12.17
CA HIS A 155 0.47 -17.62 13.22
C HIS A 155 1.67 -18.51 13.54
N PHE A 156 2.30 -19.11 12.52
CA PHE A 156 3.53 -19.87 12.68
C PHE A 156 4.65 -19.05 13.34
N GLY A 157 4.80 -17.77 12.97
CA GLY A 157 5.75 -16.86 13.61
C GLY A 157 5.46 -16.61 15.10
N MET A 158 4.18 -16.60 15.51
CA MET A 158 3.80 -16.53 16.93
C MET A 158 4.13 -17.82 17.68
N GLU A 159 3.91 -18.99 17.06
CA GLU A 159 4.22 -20.29 17.66
C GLU A 159 5.71 -20.45 17.92
N LEU A 160 6.57 -19.96 17.01
CA LEU A 160 8.02 -19.93 17.22
C LEU A 160 8.43 -19.12 18.46
N LEU A 161 7.61 -18.15 18.87
CA LEU A 161 7.81 -17.33 20.07
C LEU A 161 7.12 -17.90 21.32
N GLY A 162 6.55 -19.11 21.23
CA GLY A 162 5.88 -19.79 22.34
C GLY A 162 4.41 -19.41 22.53
N TYR A 163 3.81 -18.70 21.57
CA TYR A 163 2.38 -18.35 21.60
C TYR A 163 1.60 -19.17 20.58
N SER A 164 0.58 -19.91 21.01
CA SER A 164 -0.26 -20.72 20.12
C SER A 164 -1.72 -20.28 20.17
N PRO A 165 -2.07 -19.08 19.65
CA PRO A 165 -3.47 -18.72 19.50
C PRO A 165 -4.17 -19.68 18.52
N GLY A 166 -5.48 -19.85 18.62
CA GLY A 166 -6.23 -20.51 17.54
C GLY A 166 -6.16 -19.68 16.25
N LEU A 167 -6.31 -20.33 15.08
CA LEU A 167 -6.47 -19.64 13.79
C LEU A 167 -7.87 -19.90 13.24
N GLU A 168 -8.74 -18.89 13.40
CA GLU A 168 -10.18 -18.98 13.14
C GLU A 168 -10.64 -18.02 12.04
N VAL A 169 -11.90 -18.19 11.61
CA VAL A 169 -12.57 -17.24 10.72
C VAL A 169 -12.86 -15.95 11.49
N GLY A 170 -12.34 -14.83 10.97
CA GLY A 170 -12.58 -13.49 11.50
C GLY A 170 -13.92 -12.90 11.05
N SER A 171 -14.28 -11.74 11.59
CA SER A 171 -15.46 -10.97 11.14
C SER A 171 -15.37 -10.51 9.69
N ASN A 172 -14.17 -10.51 9.12
CA ASN A 172 -13.89 -10.26 7.71
C ASN A 172 -14.19 -11.47 6.79
N GLY A 173 -14.58 -12.62 7.35
CA GLY A 173 -14.96 -13.82 6.59
C GLY A 173 -13.78 -14.68 6.10
N TYR A 174 -12.55 -14.40 6.52
CA TYR A 174 -11.35 -15.17 6.16
C TYR A 174 -10.82 -15.92 7.38
N GLN A 175 -10.16 -17.07 7.16
CA GLN A 175 -9.44 -17.79 8.22
C GLN A 175 -8.15 -17.03 8.61
N SER A 176 -8.33 -15.90 9.28
CA SER A 176 -7.24 -14.95 9.53
C SER A 176 -7.23 -14.34 10.93
N LYS A 177 -8.09 -14.81 11.84
CA LYS A 177 -8.19 -14.33 13.22
C LYS A 177 -7.32 -15.16 14.16
N PHE A 178 -6.50 -14.48 14.97
CA PHE A 178 -5.73 -15.08 16.05
C PHE A 178 -6.59 -15.16 17.33
N ALA A 179 -7.18 -16.32 17.58
CA ALA A 179 -8.09 -16.59 18.69
C ALA A 179 -7.33 -16.83 20.00
N PHE A 180 -6.84 -15.75 20.59
CA PHE A 180 -6.39 -15.75 21.99
C PHE A 180 -7.58 -15.84 22.95
N ASP A 181 -7.39 -16.49 24.11
CA ASP A 181 -8.39 -16.47 25.18
C ASP A 181 -8.47 -15.04 25.78
N PRO A 182 -9.66 -14.40 25.73
CA PRO A 182 -9.84 -13.07 26.31
C PRO A 182 -9.58 -13.01 27.82
N GLN A 183 -9.69 -14.13 28.54
CA GLN A 183 -9.45 -14.19 29.99
C GLN A 183 -7.97 -14.34 30.34
N GLU A 184 -7.17 -14.84 29.40
CA GLU A 184 -5.72 -15.00 29.60
C GLU A 184 -4.92 -13.81 29.06
N THR A 185 -5.58 -12.84 28.41
CA THR A 185 -4.93 -11.70 27.76
C THR A 185 -5.30 -10.37 28.41
N VAL A 186 -4.33 -9.46 28.48
CA VAL A 186 -4.47 -8.16 29.19
C VAL A 186 -5.59 -7.30 28.62
N THR A 187 -5.75 -7.28 27.30
CA THR A 187 -6.75 -6.41 26.65
C THR A 187 -8.07 -7.13 26.35
N GLY A 188 -8.10 -8.46 26.46
CA GLY A 188 -9.21 -9.29 26.00
C GLY A 188 -9.48 -9.21 24.48
N ARG A 189 -8.56 -8.62 23.71
CA ARG A 189 -8.73 -8.40 22.26
C ARG A 189 -7.99 -9.45 21.45
N THR A 190 -8.61 -9.78 20.31
CA THR A 190 -7.98 -10.54 19.24
C THR A 190 -7.86 -9.67 17.99
N THR A 191 -6.95 -10.04 17.09
CA THR A 191 -6.76 -9.36 15.80
C THR A 191 -6.88 -10.37 14.66
N TYR A 192 -7.15 -9.86 13.47
CA TYR A 192 -7.17 -10.66 12.26
C TYR A 192 -6.42 -9.96 11.12
N ILE A 193 -5.83 -10.74 10.22
CA ILE A 193 -5.16 -10.21 9.04
C ILE A 193 -6.21 -9.77 8.02
N VAL A 194 -6.06 -8.57 7.50
CA VAL A 194 -6.80 -8.01 6.35
C VAL A 194 -5.86 -7.80 5.18
N LEU A 195 -6.38 -7.46 3.99
CA LEU A 195 -5.57 -7.27 2.80
C LEU A 195 -4.42 -6.26 3.00
N ALA A 196 -4.68 -5.16 3.70
CA ALA A 196 -3.67 -4.15 4.01
C ALA A 196 -2.50 -4.67 4.88
N CYS A 197 -2.69 -5.77 5.60
CA CYS A 197 -1.66 -6.41 6.42
C CYS A 197 -0.83 -7.44 5.63
N THR A 198 -1.07 -7.65 4.33
CA THR A 198 -0.32 -8.60 3.51
C THR A 198 0.98 -8.03 2.92
N GLY A 199 1.17 -6.70 3.03
CA GLY A 199 2.29 -6.00 2.40
C GLY A 199 2.09 -5.73 0.90
N ILE A 200 0.96 -6.13 0.30
CA ILE A 200 0.70 -5.97 -1.14
C ILE A 200 0.81 -4.52 -1.62
N GLY A 201 0.40 -3.54 -0.81
CA GLY A 201 0.51 -2.13 -1.17
C GLY A 201 1.96 -1.70 -1.46
N SER A 202 2.90 -2.04 -0.57
CA SER A 202 4.32 -1.75 -0.77
C SER A 202 4.91 -2.55 -1.94
N MET A 203 4.51 -3.81 -2.12
CA MET A 203 4.93 -4.62 -3.27
C MET A 203 4.46 -4.04 -4.60
N ALA A 204 3.23 -3.53 -4.65
CA ALA A 204 2.67 -2.87 -5.81
C ALA A 204 3.41 -1.56 -6.12
N ILE A 205 3.78 -0.76 -5.10
CA ILE A 205 4.56 0.47 -5.29
C ILE A 205 5.90 0.14 -5.96
N PHE A 206 6.70 -0.77 -5.38
CA PHE A 206 7.99 -1.15 -5.96
C PHE A 206 7.83 -1.85 -7.31
N GLY A 207 6.83 -2.71 -7.47
CA GLY A 207 6.51 -3.34 -8.75
C GLY A 207 6.18 -2.31 -9.83
N GLY A 208 5.42 -1.27 -9.48
CA GLY A 208 5.10 -0.15 -10.36
C GLY A 208 6.34 0.64 -10.78
N LEU A 209 7.18 1.03 -9.82
CA LEU A 209 8.45 1.73 -10.08
C LEU A 209 9.38 0.91 -10.99
N VAL A 210 9.59 -0.37 -10.66
CA VAL A 210 10.41 -1.28 -11.48
C VAL A 210 9.80 -1.44 -12.87
N ALA A 211 8.48 -1.63 -12.99
CA ALA A 211 7.81 -1.81 -14.28
C ALA A 211 7.91 -0.56 -15.17
N ALA A 212 7.85 0.63 -14.58
CA ALA A 212 7.87 1.91 -15.30
C ALA A 212 9.16 2.15 -16.08
N VAL A 213 10.30 1.77 -15.52
CA VAL A 213 11.62 2.10 -16.07
C VAL A 213 12.06 1.18 -17.20
N LYS A 214 12.90 1.72 -18.09
CA LYS A 214 13.50 0.98 -19.20
C LYS A 214 14.84 0.40 -18.74
N ALA A 215 14.89 -0.92 -18.61
CA ALA A 215 16.10 -1.64 -18.22
C ALA A 215 16.00 -3.12 -18.65
N PRO A 216 17.12 -3.86 -18.71
CA PRO A 216 17.10 -5.30 -19.03
C PRO A 216 16.20 -6.09 -18.07
N LEU A 217 15.38 -7.00 -18.61
CA LEU A 217 14.39 -7.75 -17.84
C LEU A 217 15.01 -8.50 -16.65
N LYS A 218 16.23 -9.03 -16.81
CA LYS A 218 16.97 -9.72 -15.75
C LYS A 218 17.11 -8.82 -14.51
N ARG A 219 17.59 -7.58 -14.67
CA ARG A 219 17.77 -6.62 -13.57
C ARG A 219 16.44 -6.24 -12.94
N LYS A 220 15.39 -6.04 -13.76
CA LYS A 220 14.04 -5.75 -13.27
C LYS A 220 13.48 -6.87 -12.39
N VAL A 221 13.56 -8.12 -12.85
CA VAL A 221 13.09 -9.28 -12.09
C VAL A 221 13.90 -9.49 -10.81
N THR A 222 15.23 -9.30 -10.85
CA THR A 222 16.07 -9.38 -9.66
C THR A 222 15.71 -8.30 -8.62
N ALA A 223 15.57 -7.04 -9.04
CA ALA A 223 15.19 -5.95 -8.16
C ALA A 223 13.79 -6.14 -7.57
N PHE A 224 12.82 -6.54 -8.39
CA PHE A 224 11.45 -6.82 -7.95
C PHE A 224 11.39 -8.00 -6.97
N GLY A 225 12.07 -9.11 -7.28
CA GLY A 225 12.12 -10.28 -6.40
C GLY A 225 12.75 -9.98 -5.05
N LEU A 226 13.84 -9.19 -5.04
CA LEU A 226 14.46 -8.71 -3.80
C LEU A 226 13.50 -7.84 -2.98
N ALA A 227 12.87 -6.84 -3.62
CA ALA A 227 11.94 -5.95 -2.93
C ALA A 227 10.75 -6.72 -2.35
N VAL A 228 10.10 -7.58 -3.13
CA VAL A 228 8.97 -8.42 -2.69
C VAL A 228 9.38 -9.34 -1.54
N GLY A 229 10.52 -10.02 -1.63
CA GLY A 229 10.99 -10.92 -0.59
C GLY A 229 11.25 -10.21 0.74
N VAL A 230 11.94 -9.06 0.70
CA VAL A 230 12.22 -8.26 1.90
C VAL A 230 10.92 -7.70 2.49
N ILE A 231 10.03 -7.14 1.67
CA ILE A 231 8.74 -6.62 2.12
C ILE A 231 7.91 -7.72 2.77
N TRP A 232 7.81 -8.89 2.14
CA TRP A 232 7.06 -10.03 2.68
C TRP A 232 7.56 -10.41 4.07
N PHE A 233 8.89 -10.61 4.19
CA PHE A 233 9.50 -10.98 5.46
C PHE A 233 9.28 -9.93 6.56
N LEU A 234 9.58 -8.66 6.28
CA LEU A 234 9.40 -7.59 7.26
C LEU A 234 7.93 -7.40 7.64
N ASN A 235 7.01 -7.62 6.70
CA ASN A 235 5.57 -7.58 6.97
C ASN A 235 5.10 -8.73 7.86
N LEU A 236 5.66 -9.94 7.73
CA LEU A 236 5.39 -11.02 8.69
C LEU A 236 5.87 -10.66 10.10
N VAL A 237 7.09 -10.14 10.23
CA VAL A 237 7.64 -9.68 11.52
C VAL A 237 6.71 -8.62 12.14
N ARG A 238 6.26 -7.66 11.33
CA ARG A 238 5.31 -6.62 11.73
C ARG A 238 3.99 -7.21 12.25
N ASN A 239 3.44 -8.19 11.53
CA ASN A 239 2.15 -8.79 11.90
C ASN A 239 2.28 -9.63 13.18
N VAL A 240 3.37 -10.38 13.35
CA VAL A 240 3.65 -11.11 14.60
C VAL A 240 3.75 -10.13 15.76
N PHE A 241 4.53 -9.06 15.59
CA PHE A 241 4.68 -8.00 16.59
C PHE A 241 3.32 -7.41 17.01
N ILE A 242 2.49 -6.97 16.05
CA ILE A 242 1.18 -6.35 16.35
C ILE A 242 0.22 -7.38 16.95
N GLY A 243 0.22 -8.60 16.41
CA GLY A 243 -0.68 -9.66 16.84
C GLY A 243 -0.39 -10.18 18.24
N LEU A 244 0.84 -10.03 18.74
CA LEU A 244 1.20 -10.30 20.14
C LEU A 244 1.03 -9.05 21.02
N ALA A 245 1.48 -7.88 20.58
CA ALA A 245 1.40 -6.65 21.36
C ALA A 245 -0.04 -6.26 21.71
N SER A 246 -0.99 -6.52 20.81
CA SER A 246 -2.41 -6.19 21.01
C SER A 246 -3.05 -6.95 22.19
N PRO A 247 -3.13 -8.29 22.19
CA PRO A 247 -3.72 -9.06 23.30
C PRO A 247 -2.95 -8.89 24.61
N TRP A 248 -1.61 -8.96 24.57
CA TRP A 248 -0.77 -8.93 25.77
C TRP A 248 -0.55 -7.52 26.34
N GLY A 249 -1.11 -6.49 25.72
CA GLY A 249 -1.13 -5.16 26.30
C GLY A 249 0.26 -4.54 26.51
N TRP A 250 1.22 -4.78 25.60
CA TRP A 250 2.58 -4.25 25.70
C TRP A 250 2.64 -2.72 25.88
N PHE A 251 1.62 -2.00 25.40
CA PHE A 251 1.47 -0.55 25.55
C PHE A 251 0.22 -0.15 26.35
N GLN A 252 -0.15 -0.92 27.38
CA GLN A 252 -1.28 -0.63 28.28
C GLN A 252 -0.88 0.09 29.58
N GLN A 253 0.12 0.98 29.54
CA GLN A 253 0.49 1.77 30.72
C GLN A 253 -0.55 2.88 30.97
N ASP A 254 -0.96 3.09 32.21
CA ASP A 254 -2.07 4.00 32.59
C ASP A 254 -1.96 5.40 31.97
N TRP A 255 -0.76 6.00 31.98
CA TRP A 255 -0.54 7.33 31.40
C TRP A 255 -0.79 7.37 29.89
N LEU A 256 -0.41 6.29 29.19
CA LEU A 256 -0.55 6.17 27.74
C LEU A 256 -2.00 5.89 27.36
N VAL A 257 -2.67 5.03 28.12
CA VAL A 257 -4.11 4.77 27.97
C VAL A 257 -4.91 6.04 28.22
N SER A 258 -4.63 6.75 29.32
CA SER A 258 -5.27 8.03 29.62
C SER A 258 -5.04 9.04 28.51
N PHE A 259 -3.82 9.18 28.01
CA PHE A 259 -3.51 10.08 26.90
C PHE A 259 -4.30 9.72 25.63
N MET A 260 -4.24 8.46 25.21
CA MET A 260 -4.87 7.99 23.97
C MET A 260 -6.40 8.04 24.03
N THR A 261 -7.00 7.70 25.17
CA THR A 261 -8.45 7.78 25.37
C THR A 261 -8.93 9.23 25.42
N THR A 262 -8.22 10.10 26.13
CA THR A 262 -8.64 11.48 26.38
C THR A 262 -8.43 12.38 25.16
N TYR A 263 -7.26 12.29 24.52
CA TYR A 263 -6.89 13.22 23.44
C TYR A 263 -7.08 12.64 22.05
N MET A 264 -7.06 11.31 21.90
CA MET A 264 -7.16 10.64 20.59
C MET A 264 -8.48 9.88 20.41
N GLY A 265 -9.38 9.90 21.41
CA GLY A 265 -10.67 9.20 21.36
C GLY A 265 -10.54 7.68 21.19
N ALA A 266 -9.41 7.10 21.60
CA ALA A 266 -9.20 5.66 21.50
C ALA A 266 -10.02 4.90 22.56
N GLU A 267 -10.49 3.70 22.22
CA GLU A 267 -10.97 2.76 23.24
C GLU A 267 -9.78 2.24 24.06
N ALA A 268 -9.95 2.12 25.38
CA ALA A 268 -8.87 1.70 26.28
C ALA A 268 -8.25 0.35 25.87
N ASN A 269 -9.08 -0.63 25.50
CA ASN A 269 -8.57 -1.94 25.06
C ASN A 269 -7.83 -1.89 23.71
N ARG A 270 -8.03 -0.86 22.88
CA ARG A 270 -7.38 -0.68 21.56
C ARG A 270 -6.01 0.00 21.63
N VAL A 271 -5.66 0.61 22.76
CA VAL A 271 -4.45 1.43 22.89
C VAL A 271 -3.19 0.65 22.48
N SER A 272 -3.01 -0.57 22.99
CA SER A 272 -1.85 -1.40 22.63
C SER A 272 -1.75 -1.69 21.14
N TYR A 273 -2.87 -2.01 20.50
CA TYR A 273 -2.95 -2.21 19.06
C TYR A 273 -2.59 -0.94 18.29
N LEU A 274 -3.17 0.21 18.66
CA LEU A 274 -2.94 1.48 17.97
C LEU A 274 -1.48 1.91 18.06
N VAL A 275 -0.86 1.80 19.23
CA VAL A 275 0.55 2.12 19.46
C VAL A 275 1.45 1.19 18.63
N ALA A 276 1.22 -0.12 18.72
CA ALA A 276 1.99 -1.10 17.96
C ALA A 276 1.84 -0.89 16.44
N HIS A 277 0.62 -0.68 15.94
CA HIS A 277 0.31 -0.62 14.51
C HIS A 277 0.63 0.74 13.88
N ASN A 278 0.08 1.83 14.42
CA ASN A 278 0.07 3.15 13.78
C ASN A 278 1.30 4.00 14.14
N TYR A 279 1.97 3.73 15.26
CA TYR A 279 3.10 4.54 15.72
C TYR A 279 4.43 3.80 15.57
N ILE A 280 4.52 2.55 16.03
CA ILE A 280 5.78 1.80 15.98
C ILE A 280 5.97 1.15 14.61
N ALA A 281 5.10 0.19 14.26
CA ALA A 281 5.23 -0.58 13.03
C ALA A 281 5.16 0.30 11.77
N GLN A 282 4.26 1.28 11.75
CA GLN A 282 4.12 2.18 10.61
C GLN A 282 5.34 3.09 10.43
N THR A 283 5.93 3.63 11.51
CA THR A 283 7.17 4.43 11.42
C THR A 283 8.36 3.57 10.98
N LEU A 284 8.51 2.38 11.55
CA LEU A 284 9.56 1.43 11.13
C LEU A 284 9.39 1.02 9.67
N SER A 285 8.16 0.95 9.16
CA SER A 285 7.90 0.65 7.75
C SER A 285 8.47 1.73 6.82
N ILE A 286 8.46 3.01 7.22
CA ILE A 286 9.07 4.09 6.42
C ILE A 286 10.58 3.88 6.32
N VAL A 287 11.24 3.57 7.44
CA VAL A 287 12.68 3.27 7.47
C VAL A 287 12.99 2.05 6.60
N ALA A 288 12.17 1.00 6.69
CA ALA A 288 12.31 -0.17 5.84
C ALA A 288 12.15 0.15 4.36
N LEU A 289 11.17 0.97 3.98
CA LEU A 289 10.95 1.40 2.59
C LEU A 289 12.16 2.18 2.06
N ILE A 290 12.77 3.07 2.84
CA ILE A 290 14.02 3.75 2.45
C ILE A 290 15.14 2.73 2.22
N GLY A 291 15.29 1.76 3.12
CA GLY A 291 16.26 0.67 2.97
C GLY A 291 16.02 -0.17 1.70
N ILE A 292 14.77 -0.52 1.41
CA ILE A 292 14.42 -1.28 0.20
C ILE A 292 14.68 -0.43 -1.04
N THR A 293 14.33 0.86 -1.05
CA THR A 293 14.64 1.78 -2.16
C THR A 293 16.13 1.80 -2.42
N TYR A 294 16.96 1.91 -1.39
CA TYR A 294 18.42 1.85 -1.54
C TYR A 294 18.89 0.53 -2.19
N LEU A 295 18.37 -0.61 -1.75
CA LEU A 295 18.70 -1.92 -2.33
C LEU A 295 18.23 -2.04 -3.79
N VAL A 296 17.06 -1.49 -4.12
CA VAL A 296 16.53 -1.49 -5.49
C VAL A 296 17.39 -0.59 -6.39
N VAL A 297 17.74 0.62 -5.95
CA VAL A 297 18.60 1.55 -6.71
C VAL A 297 19.96 0.95 -7.00
N ARG A 298 20.53 0.18 -6.07
CA ARG A 298 21.79 -0.56 -6.29
C ARG A 298 21.74 -1.55 -7.46
N ILE A 299 20.56 -2.10 -7.76
CA ILE A 299 20.37 -3.12 -8.82
C ILE A 299 19.80 -2.48 -10.09
N LEU A 300 18.95 -1.47 -9.93
CA LEU A 300 18.14 -0.83 -10.94
C LEU A 300 18.11 0.70 -10.71
N PRO A 301 19.23 1.43 -10.91
CA PRO A 301 19.30 2.87 -10.69
C PRO A 301 18.30 3.68 -11.52
N GLU A 302 17.79 3.14 -12.63
CA GLU A 302 16.79 3.80 -13.47
C GLU A 302 15.49 4.14 -12.72
N VAL A 303 15.22 3.51 -11.56
CA VAL A 303 14.10 3.86 -10.65
C VAL A 303 14.23 5.25 -10.04
N LEU A 304 15.40 5.88 -10.12
CA LEU A 304 15.60 7.26 -9.68
C LEU A 304 14.81 8.25 -10.55
N VAL A 305 14.59 7.97 -11.84
CA VAL A 305 13.84 8.86 -12.75
C VAL A 305 12.41 9.16 -12.26
N PRO A 306 11.54 8.16 -11.97
CA PRO A 306 10.23 8.45 -11.39
C PRO A 306 10.30 9.05 -9.99
N LEU A 307 11.38 8.82 -9.23
CA LEU A 307 11.57 9.41 -7.90
C LEU A 307 11.93 10.90 -7.97
N GLU A 308 12.78 11.30 -8.92
CA GLU A 308 13.13 12.70 -9.20
C GLU A 308 11.88 13.49 -9.58
N GLU A 309 11.04 12.94 -10.46
CA GLU A 309 9.76 13.56 -10.81
C GLU A 309 8.81 13.68 -9.62
N ALA A 310 8.73 12.66 -8.76
CA ALA A 310 7.94 12.75 -7.54
C ALA A 310 8.49 13.81 -6.56
N LEU A 311 9.81 13.95 -6.43
CA LEU A 311 10.44 14.99 -5.62
C LEU A 311 10.19 16.38 -6.20
N PHE A 312 10.24 16.54 -7.52
CA PHE A 312 9.89 17.78 -8.21
C PHE A 312 8.47 18.21 -7.88
N VAL A 313 7.49 17.30 -7.98
CA VAL A 313 6.09 17.59 -7.64
C VAL A 313 5.93 18.08 -6.19
N VAL A 314 6.71 17.54 -5.25
CA VAL A 314 6.60 17.89 -3.82
C VAL A 314 7.32 19.19 -3.49
N THR A 315 8.43 19.51 -4.16
CA THR A 315 9.36 20.57 -3.73
C THR A 315 9.47 21.74 -4.72
N GLY A 316 9.10 21.53 -5.99
CA GLY A 316 9.32 22.46 -7.09
C GLY A 316 10.78 22.56 -7.56
N ASN A 317 11.71 21.75 -7.03
CA ASN A 317 13.12 21.77 -7.40
C ASN A 317 13.48 20.55 -8.25
N GLU A 318 14.38 20.74 -9.21
CA GLU A 318 14.99 19.62 -9.96
C GLU A 318 16.06 18.95 -9.08
N TYR A 319 16.11 17.62 -9.13
CA TYR A 319 17.10 16.81 -8.42
C TYR A 319 17.83 15.91 -9.40
N ASP A 320 19.13 15.78 -9.22
CA ASP A 320 19.94 14.73 -9.83
C ASP A 320 20.28 13.69 -8.75
N LEU A 321 19.42 12.67 -8.63
CA LEU A 321 19.65 11.61 -7.66
C LEU A 321 20.73 10.64 -8.14
N PHE A 322 21.01 10.59 -9.44
CA PHE A 322 22.07 9.74 -9.97
C PHE A 322 23.43 10.22 -9.47
N GLU A 323 23.69 11.52 -9.55
CA GLU A 323 24.91 12.13 -9.01
C GLU A 323 24.94 12.00 -7.48
N ALA A 324 23.87 12.41 -6.80
CA ALA A 324 23.83 12.44 -5.33
C ALA A 324 24.01 11.06 -4.67
N LEU A 325 23.57 9.99 -5.33
CA LEU A 325 23.70 8.62 -4.83
C LEU A 325 24.90 7.88 -5.42
N GLY A 326 25.70 8.49 -6.30
CA GLY A 326 26.80 7.82 -7.01
C GLY A 326 26.31 6.67 -7.88
N ALA A 327 25.11 6.79 -8.45
CA ALA A 327 24.44 5.73 -9.20
C ALA A 327 25.19 5.38 -10.50
N GLU A 328 25.90 6.32 -11.10
CA GLU A 328 26.74 6.07 -12.29
C GLU A 328 27.89 5.09 -11.98
N GLU A 329 28.55 5.24 -10.84
CA GLU A 329 29.58 4.29 -10.39
C GLU A 329 28.98 2.91 -10.07
N MET A 330 27.76 2.88 -9.52
CA MET A 330 27.05 1.63 -9.25
C MET A 330 26.63 0.92 -10.55
N GLN A 331 26.18 1.68 -11.55
CA GLN A 331 25.80 1.15 -12.86
C GLN A 331 27.01 0.58 -13.60
N ALA A 332 28.15 1.28 -13.58
CA ALA A 332 29.40 0.80 -14.15
C ALA A 332 29.87 -0.54 -13.51
N ARG A 333 29.70 -0.69 -12.19
CA ARG A 333 30.01 -1.94 -11.47
C ARG A 333 29.00 -3.07 -11.75
N ALA A 334 27.72 -2.75 -11.94
CA ALA A 334 26.67 -3.74 -12.19
C ALA A 334 26.69 -4.31 -13.62
N ASP A 335 27.11 -3.49 -14.59
CA ASP A 335 27.20 -3.88 -16.01
C ASP A 335 28.56 -4.55 -16.36
N GLY A 336 29.43 -4.78 -15.37
CA GLY A 336 30.75 -5.42 -15.56
C GLY A 336 31.80 -4.51 -16.21
N GLY A 337 31.68 -3.18 -16.05
CA GLY A 337 32.67 -2.21 -16.50
C GLY A 337 34.02 -2.42 -15.81
N PRO A 338 35.14 -2.08 -16.48
CA PRO A 338 36.47 -2.39 -15.99
C PRO A 338 36.70 -1.75 -14.62
N ASP A 339 37.19 -2.54 -13.67
CA ASP A 339 37.60 -2.05 -12.36
C ASP A 339 38.55 -0.87 -12.55
N ALA A 340 38.35 0.20 -11.77
CA ALA A 340 39.21 1.38 -11.75
C ALA A 340 40.69 1.05 -11.42
N ALA A 341 41.00 -0.21 -11.07
CA ALA A 341 42.34 -0.75 -10.89
C ALA A 341 43.14 -0.96 -12.19
N ASP A 342 42.52 -0.84 -13.38
CA ASP A 342 43.18 -1.08 -14.68
C ASP A 342 43.49 0.20 -15.47
N ARG A 343 43.32 1.39 -14.88
CA ARG A 343 43.65 2.68 -15.52
C ARG A 343 45.08 3.18 -15.25
N ASP A 344 45.82 2.49 -14.37
CA ASP A 344 47.19 2.88 -13.97
C ASP A 344 48.26 1.84 -14.39
N ARG A 345 48.09 1.14 -15.52
CA ARG A 345 49.13 0.29 -16.10
C ARG A 345 49.53 0.70 -17.51
#